data_AF-A0A351DSW8-F1
#
_entry.id   AF-A0A351DSW8-F1
#
_cell.length_a   1.000
_cell.length_b   1.000
_cell.length_c   1.000
_cell.angle_alpha   90.00
_cell.angle_beta   90.00
_cell.angle_gamma   90.00
#
_symmetry.space_group_name_H-M   'P 1'
#
loop_
_entity.id
_entity.type
_entity.pdbx_description
1 polymer ?
#
loop_
_entity_poly.entity_id
_entity_poly.type
_entity_poly.pdbx_seq_one_letter_code
_entity_poly.pdbx_strand_id
1 'polypeptide(L)'
;AWGAIGAALDCYDVGLRYAKERTQFGRPIAGFQLQQKKLAEAITEITKAQLLTHRLGVLRNEGRATSAQISMAKRNNVDMAINIAREMRQVLGGMGIMNEYP
;
A
#
# COMPACT_ATOMS: atom_id res chain seq x y z
N ALA A 1 9.63 -9.45 3.37
CA ALA A 1 8.81 -8.50 4.15
C ALA A 1 8.92 -7.08 3.60
N TRP A 2 10.13 -6.54 3.44
CA TRP A 2 10.36 -5.20 2.84
C TRP A 2 9.88 -5.05 1.39
N GLY A 3 10.17 -6.01 0.51
CA GLY A 3 9.76 -5.91 -0.91
C GLY A 3 8.25 -5.74 -1.11
N ALA A 4 7.42 -6.40 -0.29
CA ALA A 4 5.96 -6.24 -0.35
C ALA A 4 5.51 -4.82 0.02
N ILE A 5 6.20 -4.18 0.97
CA ILE A 5 5.93 -2.78 1.33
C ILE A 5 6.30 -1.86 0.17
N GLY A 6 7.42 -2.11 -0.50
CA GLY A 6 7.84 -1.34 -1.67
C GLY A 6 6.80 -1.40 -2.80
N ALA A 7 6.31 -2.60 -3.12
CA ALA A 7 5.23 -2.77 -4.11
C ALA A 7 3.94 -2.04 -3.69
N ALA A 8 3.55 -2.11 -2.41
CA ALA A 8 2.38 -1.39 -1.91
C ALA A 8 2.53 0.13 -2.00
N LEU A 9 3.73 0.65 -1.71
CA LEU A 9 4.05 2.08 -1.85
C LEU A 9 3.95 2.55 -3.29
N ASP A 10 4.45 1.76 -4.24
CA ASP A 10 4.38 2.08 -5.67
C ASP A 10 2.92 2.14 -6.15
N CYS A 11 2.12 1.12 -5.83
CA CYS A 11 0.68 1.14 -6.11
C CYS A 11 -0.02 2.36 -5.47
N TYR A 12 0.33 2.68 -4.22
CA TYR A 12 -0.25 3.81 -3.51
C TYR A 12 0.10 5.15 -4.18
N ASP A 13 1.36 5.35 -4.55
CA ASP A 13 1.81 6.61 -5.17
C ASP A 13 1.14 6.84 -6.53
N VAL A 14 1.05 5.78 -7.35
CA VAL A 14 0.32 5.80 -8.63
C VAL A 14 -1.16 6.15 -8.41
N GLY A 15 -1.82 5.45 -7.48
CA GLY A 15 -3.23 5.70 -7.15
C GLY A 15 -3.48 7.12 -6.64
N LEU A 16 -2.62 7.62 -5.75
CA LEU A 16 -2.71 8.98 -5.20
C LEU A 16 -2.53 10.05 -6.28
N ARG A 17 -1.52 9.89 -7.15
CA ARG A 17 -1.25 10.83 -8.24
C ARG A 17 -2.42 10.89 -9.21
N TYR A 18 -2.88 9.73 -9.67
CA TYR A 18 -4.06 9.66 -10.53
C TYR A 18 -5.30 10.26 -9.87
N ALA A 19 -5.50 10.02 -8.57
CA ALA A 19 -6.64 10.59 -7.84
C ALA A 19 -6.65 12.12 -7.78
N LYS A 20 -5.47 12.74 -7.74
CA LYS A 20 -5.30 14.20 -7.74
C LYS A 20 -5.48 14.81 -9.13
N GLU A 21 -5.06 14.11 -10.18
CA GLU A 21 -5.10 14.60 -11.56
C GLU A 21 -6.46 14.36 -12.23
N ARG A 22 -7.09 13.21 -11.97
CA ARG A 22 -8.35 12.83 -12.60
C ARG A 22 -9.52 13.62 -12.03
N THR A 23 -10.25 14.32 -12.90
CA THR A 23 -11.45 15.09 -12.54
C THR A 23 -12.73 14.34 -12.93
N GLN A 24 -13.68 14.24 -12.00
CA GLN A 24 -15.06 13.80 -12.25
C GLN A 24 -16.04 14.63 -11.42
N PHE A 25 -17.24 14.83 -11.96
CA PHE A 25 -18.27 15.66 -11.33
C PHE A 25 -17.75 17.05 -10.89
N GLY A 26 -16.91 17.67 -11.74
CA GLY A 26 -16.41 19.03 -11.53
C GLY A 26 -15.26 19.19 -10.53
N ARG A 27 -14.67 18.11 -9.98
CA ARG A 27 -13.50 18.19 -9.09
C ARG A 27 -12.57 16.97 -9.18
N PRO A 28 -11.33 17.05 -8.67
CA PRO A 28 -10.46 15.90 -8.55
C PRO A 28 -11.11 14.75 -7.76
N ILE A 29 -10.88 13.50 -8.16
CA ILE A 29 -11.49 12.36 -7.49
C ILE A 29 -10.96 12.17 -6.05
N ALA A 30 -9.78 12.70 -5.75
CA ALA A 30 -9.24 12.83 -4.38
C ALA A 30 -10.12 13.70 -3.46
N GLY A 31 -11.08 14.46 -3.99
CA GLY A 31 -12.06 15.22 -3.22
C GLY A 31 -13.27 14.43 -2.72
N PHE A 32 -13.43 13.17 -3.14
CA PHE A 32 -14.54 12.31 -2.66
C PHE A 32 -14.13 11.50 -1.43
N GLN A 33 -14.98 11.50 -0.41
CA GLN A 33 -14.70 10.85 0.89
C GLN A 33 -14.33 9.36 0.76
N LEU A 34 -14.99 8.62 -0.15
CA LEU A 34 -14.67 7.20 -0.36
C LEU A 34 -13.27 7.00 -0.95
N GLN A 35 -12.80 7.90 -1.81
CA GLN A 35 -11.43 7.84 -2.33
C GLN A 35 -10.42 8.22 -1.24
N GLN A 36 -10.74 9.25 -0.45
CA GLN A 36 -9.92 9.65 0.70
C GLN A 36 -9.78 8.52 1.73
N LYS A 37 -10.87 7.80 2.01
CA LYS A 37 -10.88 6.65 2.91
C LYS A 37 -9.90 5.57 2.43
N LYS A 38 -9.99 5.15 1.16
CA LYS A 38 -9.09 4.15 0.58
C LYS A 38 -7.63 4.57 0.70
N LEU A 39 -7.31 5.83 0.38
CA LEU A 39 -5.94 6.37 0.46
C LEU A 39 -5.44 6.45 1.91
N ALA A 40 -6.29 6.89 2.84
CA ALA A 40 -5.94 7.01 4.25
C ALA A 40 -5.72 5.63 4.90
N GLU A 41 -6.55 4.64 4.58
CA GLU A 41 -6.40 3.27 5.05
C GLU A 41 -5.12 2.63 4.49
N ALA A 42 -4.86 2.79 3.18
CA ALA A 42 -3.67 2.25 2.53
C ALA A 42 -2.37 2.79 3.16
N ILE A 43 -2.25 4.11 3.34
CA ILE A 43 -1.01 4.69 3.91
C ILE A 43 -0.82 4.31 5.39
N THR A 44 -1.92 4.16 6.14
CA THR A 44 -1.89 3.69 7.53
C THR A 44 -1.34 2.26 7.60
N GLU A 45 -1.83 1.37 6.75
CA GLU A 45 -1.40 -0.02 6.71
C GLU A 45 0.05 -0.19 6.23
N ILE A 46 0.47 0.60 5.23
CA ILE A 46 1.87 0.66 4.78
C ILE A 46 2.78 1.08 5.93
N THR A 47 2.43 2.15 6.63
CA THR A 47 3.22 2.68 7.74
C THR A 47 3.33 1.64 8.87
N LYS A 48 2.23 0.97 9.21
CA LYS A 48 2.21 -0.12 10.19
C LYS A 48 3.15 -1.26 9.77
N ALA A 49 3.13 -1.66 8.50
CA ALA A 49 4.01 -2.69 7.98
C ALA A 49 5.49 -2.28 7.99
N GLN A 50 5.80 -1.01 7.71
CA GLN A 50 7.16 -0.46 7.84
C GLN A 50 7.66 -0.57 9.27
N LEU A 51 6.87 -0.17 10.27
CA LEU A 51 7.25 -0.27 11.68
C LEU A 51 7.45 -1.71 12.14
N LEU A 52 6.55 -2.63 11.75
CA LEU A 52 6.69 -4.07 12.02
C LEU A 52 8.01 -4.61 11.45
N THR A 53 8.30 -4.28 10.19
CA THR A 53 9.47 -4.81 9.50
C THR A 53 10.77 -4.17 10.00
N HIS A 54 10.72 -2.88 10.35
CA HIS A 54 11.83 -2.19 11.00
C HIS A 54 12.16 -2.84 12.34
N ARG A 55 11.16 -3.08 13.21
CA ARG A 55 11.39 -3.76 14.49
C ARG A 55 11.95 -5.17 14.30
N LEU A 56 11.44 -5.92 13.34
CA LEU A 56 11.98 -7.23 13.00
C LEU A 56 13.45 -7.16 12.53
N GLY A 57 13.80 -6.12 11.75
CA GLY A 57 15.18 -5.86 11.33
C GLY A 57 16.11 -5.61 12.52
N VAL A 58 15.69 -4.77 13.46
CA VAL A 58 16.45 -4.51 14.70
C VAL A 58 16.65 -5.80 15.50
N LEU A 59 15.58 -6.57 15.74
CA LEU A 59 15.68 -7.86 16.43
C LEU A 59 16.60 -8.85 15.71
N ARG A 60 16.61 -8.84 14.38
CA ARG A 60 17.51 -9.71 13.60
C ARG A 60 18.97 -9.31 13.79
N ASN A 61 19.27 -8.01 13.79
CA ASN A 61 20.63 -7.51 14.05
C ASN A 61 21.11 -7.84 15.47
N GLU A 62 20.20 -7.86 16.45
CA GLU A 62 20.46 -8.28 17.82
C GLU A 62 20.56 -9.82 17.99
N GLY A 63 20.34 -10.62 16.94
CA GLY A 63 20.29 -12.08 17.04
C GLY A 63 19.06 -12.62 17.78
N ARG A 64 18.01 -11.81 17.92
CA ARG A 64 16.79 -12.10 18.71
C ARG A 64 15.54 -12.33 17.88
N ALA A 65 15.62 -12.23 16.56
CA ALA A 65 14.50 -12.50 15.68
C ALA A 65 14.15 -13.99 15.66
N THR A 66 12.89 -14.33 15.87
CA THR A 66 12.40 -15.72 15.79
C THR A 66 11.77 -16.02 14.44
N SER A 67 11.78 -17.30 14.04
CA SER A 67 11.11 -17.75 12.81
C SER A 67 9.61 -17.41 12.80
N ALA A 68 8.95 -17.42 13.96
CA ALA A 68 7.55 -17.02 14.09
C ALA A 68 7.35 -15.54 13.76
N GLN A 69 8.22 -14.65 14.26
CA GLN A 69 8.16 -13.21 13.94
C GLN A 69 8.42 -12.94 12.46
N ILE A 70 9.37 -13.66 11.84
CA ILE A 70 9.68 -13.55 10.42
C ILE A 70 8.46 -13.96 9.56
N SER A 71 7.87 -15.11 9.88
CA SER A 71 6.68 -15.62 9.18
C SER A 71 5.48 -14.69 9.33
N MET A 72 5.26 -14.15 10.53
CA MET A 72 4.20 -13.17 10.79
C MET A 72 4.37 -11.91 9.92
N ALA A 73 5.56 -11.31 9.92
CA ALA A 73 5.83 -10.12 9.12
C ALA A 73 5.67 -10.38 7.61
N LYS A 74 6.14 -11.53 7.12
CA LYS A 74 5.93 -11.90 5.70
C LYS A 74 4.46 -12.03 5.38
N ARG A 75 3.70 -12.82 6.16
CA ARG A 75 2.28 -13.07 5.91
C ARG A 75 1.49 -11.77 5.91
N ASN A 76 1.67 -10.94 6.94
CA ASN A 76 0.97 -9.67 7.08
C ASN A 76 1.26 -8.72 5.91
N ASN A 77 2.54 -8.49 5.60
CA ASN A 77 2.90 -7.47 4.61
C ASN A 77 2.51 -7.88 3.18
N VAL A 78 2.56 -9.16 2.85
CA VAL A 78 2.13 -9.64 1.53
C VAL A 78 0.63 -9.50 1.36
N ASP A 79 -0.15 -9.86 2.38
CA ASP A 79 -1.61 -9.70 2.34
C ASP A 79 -2.03 -8.22 2.24
N MET A 80 -1.40 -7.37 3.06
CA MET A 80 -1.57 -5.92 3.01
C MET A 80 -1.25 -5.35 1.61
N ALA A 81 -0.13 -5.75 1.01
CA ALA A 81 0.27 -5.26 -0.30
C ALA A 81 -0.72 -5.66 -1.40
N ILE A 82 -1.24 -6.90 -1.36
CA ILE A 82 -2.26 -7.37 -2.31
C ILE A 82 -3.54 -6.56 -2.16
N ASN A 83 -3.98 -6.28 -0.94
CA ASN A 83 -5.19 -5.49 -0.69
C ASN A 83 -5.01 -4.06 -1.18
N ILE A 84 -3.87 -3.42 -0.90
CA ILE A 84 -3.57 -2.07 -1.40
C ILE A 84 -3.52 -2.05 -2.93
N ALA A 85 -2.86 -3.02 -3.58
CA ALA A 85 -2.83 -3.09 -5.04
C ALA A 85 -4.24 -3.19 -5.64
N ARG A 86 -5.15 -3.95 -5.02
CA ARG A 86 -6.56 -4.04 -5.45
C ARG A 86 -7.30 -2.72 -5.26
N GLU A 87 -7.12 -2.07 -4.12
CA GLU A 87 -7.75 -0.79 -3.82
C GLU A 87 -7.25 0.31 -4.76
N MET A 88 -5.95 0.40 -5.00
CA MET A 88 -5.37 1.40 -5.91
C MET A 88 -5.79 1.16 -7.36
N ARG A 89 -5.92 -0.11 -7.79
CA ARG A 89 -6.53 -0.43 -9.08
C ARG A 89 -7.97 0.09 -9.20
N GLN A 90 -8.76 0.01 -8.13
CA GLN A 90 -10.11 0.59 -8.13
C GLN A 90 -10.09 2.12 -8.23
N VAL A 91 -9.11 2.79 -7.61
CA VAL A 91 -8.92 4.25 -7.74
C VAL A 91 -8.68 4.63 -9.20
N LEU A 92 -7.91 3.83 -9.94
CA LEU A 92 -7.64 4.03 -11.38
C LEU A 92 -8.90 3.82 -12.27
N GLY A 93 -9.89 3.07 -11.78
CA GLY A 93 -11.08 2.71 -12.55
C GLY A 93 -10.73 1.93 -13.82
N GLY A 94 -11.28 2.33 -14.96
CA GLY A 94 -10.99 1.68 -16.26
C GLY A 94 -9.51 1.73 -16.67
N MET A 95 -8.75 2.73 -16.21
CA MET A 95 -7.31 2.78 -16.49
C MET A 95 -6.52 1.70 -15.75
N GLY A 96 -7.06 1.15 -14.66
CA GLY A 96 -6.41 0.11 -13.86
C GLY A 96 -6.41 -1.29 -14.49
N ILE A 97 -7.01 -1.46 -15.67
CA ILE A 97 -6.95 -2.70 -16.47
C ILE A 97 -6.15 -2.51 -17.77
N MET A 98 -5.57 -1.33 -17.98
CA MET A 98 -4.70 -1.01 -19.11
C MET A 98 -3.24 -1.20 -18.69
N ASN A 99 -2.36 -1.49 -19.66
CA ASN A 99 -0.93 -1.67 -19.41
C ASN A 99 -0.13 -0.34 -19.42
N GLU A 100 -0.82 0.79 -19.17
CA GLU A 100 -0.23 2.14 -19.14
C GLU A 100 0.19 2.55 -17.72
N TYR A 101 -0.23 1.80 -16.71
CA TYR A 101 0.12 1.98 -15.31
C TYR A 101 0.81 0.70 -14.81
N PRO A 102 1.83 0.83 -13.94
CA PRO A 102 2.60 -0.30 -13.41
C PRO A 102 1.77 -1.22 -12.48
#